data_AF-A0A9R1XMR3-F1
#
_entry.id   AF-A0A9R1XMR3-F1
#
_cell.length_a   1.000
_cell.length_b   1.000
_cell.length_c   1.000
_cell.angle_alpha   90.00
_cell.angle_beta   90.00
_cell.angle_gamma   90.00
#
_symmetry.space_group_name_H-M   'P 1'
#
loop_
_entity.id
_entity.type
_entity.pdbx_description
1 polymer ?
#
loop_
_entity_poly.entity_id
_entity_poly.type
_entity_poly.pdbx_seq_one_letter_code
_entity_poly.pdbx_strand_id
1 'polypeptide(L)'
;MVHSTPTEILTNRSAIAKLNNKSKSDYTRAPIPIRGLKKIWRKLIQNDESALLMINPFGGRMANFFETAIPYPHRAGVLLQILKTVNFNGQPSYTTPTSLRRIAWLRSLDALMTPYVSN
;
A
#
# COMPACT_ATOMS: atom_id res chain seq x y z
N MET A 1 1.92 27.52 -23.34
CA MET A 1 0.47 27.59 -23.07
C MET A 1 0.22 26.97 -21.72
N VAL A 2 -0.17 27.76 -20.72
CA VAL A 2 -0.61 27.23 -19.43
C VAL A 2 -2.12 27.06 -19.54
N HIS A 3 -2.58 25.82 -19.66
CA HIS A 3 -4.02 25.55 -19.59
C HIS A 3 -4.44 25.73 -18.13
N SER A 4 -5.19 26.80 -17.86
CA SER A 4 -5.84 27.02 -16.58
C SER A 4 -6.99 26.01 -16.44
N THR A 5 -6.82 25.04 -15.55
CA THR A 5 -7.89 24.11 -15.17
C THR A 5 -9.02 24.91 -14.48
N PRO A 6 -10.28 24.84 -14.97
CA PRO A 6 -11.39 25.57 -14.36
C PRO A 6 -11.58 25.20 -12.88
N THR A 7 -11.76 26.20 -12.02
CA THR A 7 -11.93 26.02 -10.57
C THR A 7 -13.16 25.17 -10.22
N GLU A 8 -14.16 25.12 -11.10
CA GLU A 8 -15.36 24.28 -10.97
C GLU A 8 -15.04 22.77 -10.91
N ILE A 9 -13.89 22.34 -11.43
CA ILE A 9 -13.44 20.95 -11.29
C ILE A 9 -13.18 20.60 -9.81
N LEU A 10 -12.79 21.58 -8.98
CA LEU A 10 -12.54 21.36 -7.54
C LEU A 10 -13.84 21.08 -6.76
N THR A 11 -15.00 21.53 -7.24
CA THR A 11 -16.29 21.26 -6.60
C THR A 11 -16.96 19.98 -7.13
N ASN A 12 -16.52 19.46 -8.27
CA ASN A 12 -17.02 18.22 -8.84
C ASN A 12 -16.42 17.00 -8.14
N ARG A 13 -17.14 16.45 -7.15
CA ARG A 13 -16.77 15.22 -6.40
C ARG A 13 -16.63 13.96 -7.26
N SER A 14 -17.11 14.00 -8.50
CA SER A 14 -17.03 12.91 -9.48
C SER A 14 -15.98 13.17 -10.57
N ALA A 15 -15.28 14.32 -10.54
CA ALA A 15 -14.24 14.63 -11.51
C ALA A 15 -13.03 13.70 -11.44
N ILE A 16 -12.80 13.07 -10.28
CA ILE A 16 -11.73 12.10 -10.08
C ILE A 16 -12.37 10.74 -9.83
N ALA A 17 -11.94 9.75 -10.62
CA ALA A 17 -12.37 8.37 -10.44
C ALA A 17 -12.01 7.89 -9.03
N LYS A 18 -13.02 7.46 -8.26
CA LYS A 18 -12.80 6.91 -6.93
C LYS A 18 -12.19 5.52 -7.06
N LEU A 19 -11.01 5.34 -6.49
CA LEU A 19 -10.38 4.03 -6.39
C LEU A 19 -11.06 3.24 -5.28
N ASN A 20 -11.81 2.20 -5.66
CA ASN A 20 -12.38 1.25 -4.72
C ASN A 20 -11.35 0.19 -4.38
N ASN A 21 -10.72 0.28 -3.21
CA ASN A 21 -9.70 -0.65 -2.79
C ASN A 21 -9.69 -0.88 -1.27
N LYS A 22 -8.98 -1.92 -0.85
CA LYS A 22 -8.59 -2.14 0.55
C LYS A 22 -7.07 -2.17 0.60
N SER A 23 -6.50 -1.41 1.53
CA SER A 23 -5.05 -1.28 1.68
C SER A 23 -4.60 -1.53 3.13
N LYS A 24 -3.35 -1.97 3.28
CA LYS A 24 -2.61 -2.08 4.55
C LYS A 24 -1.18 -1.57 4.35
N SER A 25 -0.69 -0.78 5.30
CA SER A 25 0.66 -0.22 5.26
C SER A 25 1.52 -0.75 6.40
N ASP A 26 2.79 -0.98 6.13
CA ASP A 26 3.77 -1.46 7.11
C ASP A 26 5.13 -0.81 6.86
N TYR A 27 6.04 -0.98 7.81
CA TYR A 27 7.40 -0.46 7.73
C TYR A 27 8.40 -1.58 7.93
N THR A 28 9.52 -1.53 7.21
CA THR A 28 10.60 -2.50 7.33
C THR A 28 11.84 -1.79 7.87
N ARG A 29 12.42 -2.32 8.95
CA ARG A 29 13.66 -1.80 9.56
C ARG A 29 14.89 -2.67 9.29
N ALA A 30 14.71 -3.89 8.78
CA ALA A 30 15.78 -4.81 8.41
C ALA A 30 15.60 -5.31 6.97
N PRO A 31 16.66 -5.52 6.18
CA PRO A 31 16.52 -5.99 4.81
C PRO A 31 15.72 -7.30 4.70
N ILE A 32 14.75 -7.34 3.78
CA ILE A 32 14.00 -8.57 3.49
C ILE A 32 14.95 -9.54 2.78
N PRO A 33 15.18 -10.77 3.31
CA PRO A 33 16.09 -11.70 2.68
C PRO A 33 15.55 -12.14 1.30
N ILE A 34 16.44 -12.48 0.36
CA ILE A 34 16.06 -12.90 -1.01
C ILE A 34 15.01 -14.03 -1.00
N ARG A 35 15.12 -14.98 -0.06
CA ARG A 35 14.12 -16.04 0.11
C ARG A 35 12.72 -15.51 0.45
N GLY A 36 12.65 -14.44 1.24
CA GLY A 36 11.41 -13.75 1.59
C GLY A 36 10.83 -13.01 0.39
N LEU A 37 11.68 -12.27 -0.34
CA LEU A 37 11.29 -11.59 -1.59
C LEU A 37 10.73 -12.58 -2.62
N LYS A 38 11.36 -13.75 -2.81
CA LYS A 38 10.84 -14.81 -3.69
C LYS A 38 9.47 -15.34 -3.25
N LYS A 39 9.21 -15.48 -1.94
CA LYS A 39 7.89 -15.87 -1.41
C LYS A 39 6.84 -14.79 -1.68
N ILE A 40 7.17 -13.53 -1.46
CA ILE A 40 6.28 -12.38 -1.73
C ILE A 40 5.95 -12.30 -3.23
N TRP A 41 6.96 -12.40 -4.09
CA TRP A 41 6.78 -12.40 -5.55
C TRP A 41 5.89 -13.54 -6.01
N ARG A 42 6.12 -14.77 -5.53
CA ARG A 42 5.27 -15.93 -5.85
C ARG A 42 3.84 -15.73 -5.37
N LYS A 43 3.63 -15.05 -4.24
CA LYS A 43 2.29 -14.74 -3.75
C LYS A 43 1.58 -13.74 -4.67
N LEU A 44 2.28 -12.70 -5.13
CA LEU A 44 1.75 -11.67 -6.03
C LEU A 44 1.25 -12.25 -7.35
N ILE A 45 2.02 -13.14 -8.00
CA ILE A 45 1.63 -13.76 -9.28
C ILE A 45 0.42 -14.71 -9.17
N GLN A 46 0.01 -15.12 -7.96
CA GLN A 46 -1.19 -15.92 -7.72
C GLN A 46 -2.47 -15.08 -7.60
N ASN A 47 -2.35 -13.75 -7.62
CA ASN A 47 -3.48 -12.85 -7.51
C ASN A 47 -4.23 -12.73 -8.84
N ASP A 48 -5.51 -12.33 -8.78
CA ASP A 48 -6.36 -12.06 -9.93
C ASP A 48 -6.14 -10.66 -10.54
N GLU A 49 -4.89 -10.19 -10.58
CA GLU A 49 -4.47 -8.87 -11.08
C GLU A 49 -5.09 -7.66 -10.34
N SER A 50 -5.76 -7.90 -9.22
CA SER A 50 -6.33 -6.85 -8.37
C SER A 50 -5.32 -6.25 -7.38
N ALA A 51 -4.21 -6.94 -7.13
CA ALA A 51 -3.25 -6.58 -6.12
C ALA A 51 -2.19 -5.60 -6.61
N LEU A 52 -1.78 -4.71 -5.71
CA LEU A 52 -0.65 -3.80 -5.90
C LEU A 52 0.21 -3.81 -4.64
N LEU A 53 1.54 -3.93 -4.82
CA LEU A 53 2.53 -3.76 -3.76
C LEU A 53 3.41 -2.55 -4.10
N MET A 54 3.28 -1.48 -3.32
CA MET A 54 4.13 -0.29 -3.44
C MET A 54 5.21 -0.31 -2.36
N ILE A 55 6.44 0.01 -2.74
CA ILE A 55 7.60 0.04 -1.85
C ILE A 55 8.24 1.42 -1.97
N ASN A 56 8.15 2.21 -0.91
CA ASN A 56 8.72 3.55 -0.85
C ASN A 56 9.99 3.52 0.01
N PRO A 57 11.16 3.93 -0.53
CA PRO A 57 12.37 4.02 0.26
C PRO A 57 12.25 5.11 1.32
N PHE A 58 12.68 4.80 2.54
CA PHE A 58 12.81 5.72 3.66
C PHE A 58 14.28 6.10 3.89
N GLY A 59 14.52 6.98 4.86
CA GLY A 59 15.83 7.55 5.13
C GLY A 59 15.94 8.99 4.62
N GLY A 60 17.17 9.42 4.28
CA GLY A 60 17.44 10.81 3.89
C GLY A 60 16.89 11.80 4.92
N ARG A 61 16.14 12.81 4.45
CA ARG A 61 15.52 13.82 5.33
C ARG A 61 14.60 13.21 6.40
N MET A 62 13.96 12.08 6.14
CA MET A 62 13.07 11.44 7.12
C MET A 62 13.82 10.85 8.33
N ALA A 63 15.12 10.55 8.19
CA ALA A 63 15.94 10.02 9.28
C ALA A 63 16.54 11.13 10.18
N ASN A 64 16.46 12.40 9.77
CA ASN A 64 17.07 13.52 10.51
C ASN A 64 16.20 14.07 11.63
N PHE A 65 14.96 13.57 11.78
CA PHE A 65 14.03 14.00 12.82
C PHE A 65 13.88 12.93 13.89
N PHE A 66 13.72 13.36 15.15
CA PHE A 66 13.35 12.46 16.25
C PHE A 66 11.96 11.87 16.05
N GLU A 67 11.75 10.62 16.47
CA GLU A 67 10.44 9.93 16.39
C GLU A 67 9.34 10.68 17.16
N THR A 68 9.72 11.44 18.19
CA THR A 68 8.82 12.20 19.05
C THR A 68 8.60 13.65 18.59
N ALA A 69 9.25 14.10 17.52
CA ALA A 69 9.16 15.49 17.07
C ALA A 69 7.73 15.88 16.65
N ILE A 70 6.98 14.94 16.06
CA ILE A 70 5.55 15.06 15.71
C ILE A 70 4.87 13.68 15.79
N PRO A 71 3.53 13.57 15.78
CA PRO A 71 2.81 12.30 15.93
C PRO A 71 3.08 11.22 14.87
N TYR A 72 3.84 11.51 13.81
CA TYR A 72 4.28 10.50 12.84
C TYR A 72 5.68 9.98 13.23
N PRO A 73 5.78 8.76 13.79
CA PRO A 73 6.99 8.30 14.48
C PRO A 73 7.99 7.58 13.56
N HIS A 74 7.62 7.25 12.33
CA HIS A 74 8.47 6.46 11.44
C HIS A 74 9.62 7.30 10.86
N ARG A 75 10.78 7.27 11.54
CA ARG A 75 11.97 8.09 11.22
C ARG A 75 13.22 7.23 10.99
N ALA A 76 14.30 7.53 11.70
CA ALA A 76 15.58 6.83 11.60
C ALA A 76 15.41 5.32 11.81
N GLY A 77 16.16 4.53 11.04
CA GLY A 77 16.10 3.06 11.08
C GLY A 77 14.97 2.43 10.24
N VAL A 78 14.00 3.20 9.74
CA VAL A 78 13.04 2.70 8.73
C VAL A 78 13.72 2.67 7.36
N LEU A 79 13.73 1.50 6.73
CA LEU A 79 14.31 1.31 5.39
C LEU A 79 13.25 1.50 4.31
N LEU A 80 12.07 0.90 4.48
CA LEU A 80 10.99 0.90 3.50
C LEU A 80 9.64 1.14 4.19
N GLN A 81 8.78 1.89 3.54
CA GLN A 81 7.33 1.81 3.76
C GLN A 81 6.72 0.95 2.65
N ILE A 82 5.87 0.02 3.04
CA ILE A 82 5.25 -0.95 2.16
C ILE A 82 3.74 -0.74 2.21
N LEU A 83 3.10 -0.57 1.05
CA LEU A 83 1.65 -0.52 0.93
C LEU A 83 1.17 -1.74 0.12
N LYS A 84 0.32 -2.55 0.75
CA LYS A 84 -0.33 -3.73 0.18
C LYS A 84 -1.78 -3.39 -0.13
N THR A 85 -2.21 -3.54 -1.36
CA THR A 85 -3.56 -3.14 -1.80
C THR A 85 -4.21 -4.23 -2.64
N VAL A 86 -5.54 -4.34 -2.56
CA VAL A 86 -6.38 -5.00 -3.57
C VAL A 86 -7.49 -4.07 -4.01
N ASN A 87 -7.75 -3.99 -5.32
CA ASN A 87 -8.86 -3.21 -5.86
C ASN A 87 -10.15 -4.05 -6.01
N PHE A 88 -11.29 -3.38 -6.08
CA PHE A 88 -12.61 -3.99 -6.28
C PHE A 88 -13.17 -3.67 -7.67
N ASN A 89 -12.31 -3.50 -8.68
CA ASN A 89 -12.74 -3.22 -10.04
C ASN A 89 -13.67 -4.34 -10.54
N GLY A 90 -14.75 -3.94 -11.22
CA GLY A 90 -15.79 -4.84 -11.70
C GLY A 90 -16.67 -5.46 -10.61
N GLN A 91 -16.57 -5.00 -9.35
CA GLN A 91 -17.40 -5.50 -8.25
C GLN A 91 -18.40 -4.43 -7.78
N PRO A 92 -19.69 -4.77 -7.60
CA PRO A 92 -20.72 -3.83 -7.15
C PRO A 92 -20.59 -3.46 -5.65
N SER A 93 -19.89 -4.27 -4.85
CA SER A 93 -19.66 -4.02 -3.43
C SER A 93 -18.43 -4.78 -2.91
N TYR A 94 -18.04 -4.49 -1.66
CA TYR A 94 -16.99 -5.22 -0.94
C TYR A 94 -17.45 -6.58 -0.37
N THR A 95 -18.72 -6.94 -0.54
CA THR A 95 -19.34 -8.17 0.01
C THR A 95 -19.58 -9.26 -1.04
N THR A 96 -19.28 -9.01 -2.31
CA THR A 96 -19.38 -10.06 -3.34
C THR A 96 -18.38 -11.19 -3.07
N PRO A 97 -18.63 -12.42 -3.58
CA PRO A 97 -17.68 -13.52 -3.43
C PRO A 97 -16.27 -13.17 -3.93
N THR A 98 -16.14 -12.43 -5.03
CA THR A 98 -14.83 -11.99 -5.54
C THR A 98 -14.18 -10.97 -4.62
N SER A 99 -14.91 -9.95 -4.15
CA SER A 99 -14.37 -8.96 -3.20
C SER A 99 -13.89 -9.60 -1.91
N LEU A 100 -14.67 -10.55 -1.37
CA LEU A 100 -14.30 -11.31 -0.17
C LEU A 100 -13.05 -12.17 -0.39
N ARG A 101 -12.91 -12.83 -1.56
CA ARG A 101 -11.68 -13.54 -1.93
C ARG A 101 -10.46 -12.62 -2.02
N ARG A 102 -10.61 -11.42 -2.61
CA ARG A 102 -9.53 -10.41 -2.68
C ARG A 102 -9.11 -9.93 -1.28
N ILE A 103 -10.06 -9.68 -0.39
CA ILE A 103 -9.78 -9.31 1.01
C ILE A 103 -9.06 -10.45 1.74
N ALA A 104 -9.50 -11.70 1.57
CA ALA A 104 -8.85 -12.87 2.14
C ALA A 104 -7.42 -13.04 1.60
N TRP A 105 -7.22 -12.82 0.29
CA TRP A 105 -5.91 -12.83 -0.33
C TRP A 105 -5.00 -11.75 0.28
N LEU A 106 -5.48 -10.51 0.44
CA LEU A 106 -4.72 -9.41 1.07
C LEU A 106 -4.30 -9.78 2.49
N ARG A 107 -5.20 -10.36 3.29
CA ARG A 107 -4.88 -10.85 4.65
C ARG A 107 -3.82 -11.95 4.64
N SER A 108 -3.82 -12.82 3.64
CA SER A 108 -2.79 -13.86 3.52
C SER A 108 -1.43 -13.31 3.08
N LEU A 109 -1.40 -12.28 2.22
CA LEU A 109 -0.16 -11.56 1.89
C LEU A 109 0.39 -10.84 3.13
N ASP A 110 -0.49 -10.19 3.87
CA ASP A 110 -0.18 -9.50 5.13
C ASP A 110 0.47 -10.44 6.15
N ALA A 111 -0.14 -11.60 6.40
CA ALA A 111 0.41 -12.64 7.28
C ALA A 111 1.75 -13.20 6.77
N LEU A 112 1.93 -13.34 5.46
CA LEU A 112 3.20 -13.77 4.87
C LEU A 112 4.33 -12.75 5.08
N MET A 113 3.99 -11.46 5.19
CA MET A 113 4.95 -10.37 5.36
C MET A 113 5.26 -10.05 6.83
N THR A 114 4.48 -10.56 7.79
CA THR A 114 4.70 -10.39 9.25
C THR A 114 6.15 -10.53 9.71
N PRO A 115 6.95 -11.54 9.30
CA PRO A 115 8.33 -11.67 9.79
C PRO A 115 9.32 -10.64 9.19
N TYR A 116 8.90 -9.82 8.23
CA TYR A 116 9.74 -8.87 7.50
C TYR A 116 9.40 -7.39 7.75
N VAL A 117 8.39 -7.15 8.58
CA VAL A 117 7.90 -5.80 8.88
C VAL A 117 7.89 -5.58 10.39
N SER A 118 7.94 -4.32 10.78
CA SER A 118 7.77 -3.88 12.14
C SER A 118 6.34 -3.36 12.29
N ASN A 119 5.62 -3.90 13.27
CA ASN A 119 4.39 -3.29 13.77
C ASN A 119 4.70 -2.02 14.58
#